data_AF-A0A349HRC6-F1
#
_entry.id   AF-A0A349HRC6-F1
#
_cell.length_a   1.000
_cell.length_b   1.000
_cell.length_c   1.000
_cell.angle_alpha   90.00
_cell.angle_beta   90.00
_cell.angle_gamma   90.00
#
_symmetry.space_group_name_H-M   'P 1'
#
loop_
_entity.id
_entity.type
_entity.pdbx_description
1 polymer ?
#
loop_
_entity_poly.entity_id
_entity_poly.type
_entity_poly.pdbx_seq_one_letter_code
_entity_poly.pdbx_strand_id
1 'polypeptide(L)' 'VFLGRDFNKIRNYSEDVAAKIDREMRRIIDNAYNKTEKLLSENIEKLHRVAQALLEKETITGKEFEILFDGGSIS' A
#
# COMPACT_ATOMS: atom_id res chain seq x y z
N VAL A 1 -44.03 17.42 -7.75
CA VAL A 1 -42.81 18.16 -8.15
C VAL A 1 -41.71 17.81 -7.17
N PHE A 2 -40.65 17.13 -7.60
CA PHE A 2 -39.31 17.15 -6.97
C PHE A 2 -38.37 16.35 -7.90
N LEU A 3 -37.87 17.02 -8.94
CA LEU A 3 -36.88 16.51 -9.88
C LEU A 3 -35.52 17.18 -9.58
N GLY A 4 -34.46 16.38 -9.54
CA GLY A 4 -33.21 16.79 -10.19
C GLY A 4 -32.14 17.52 -9.38
N ARG A 5 -32.03 17.32 -8.06
CA ARG A 5 -30.91 17.89 -7.29
C ARG A 5 -29.64 17.04 -7.17
N ASP A 6 -29.70 15.75 -7.52
CA ASP A 6 -28.59 14.83 -7.18
C ASP A 6 -27.77 14.27 -8.35
N PHE A 7 -28.11 14.57 -9.62
CA PHE A 7 -27.41 13.98 -10.77
C PHE A 7 -26.52 14.94 -11.59
N ASN A 8 -26.45 16.22 -11.24
CA ASN A 8 -25.59 17.18 -11.95
C ASN A 8 -24.32 17.53 -11.18
N LYS A 9 -23.55 16.51 -10.77
CA LYS A 9 -22.10 16.67 -10.74
C LYS A 9 -21.55 16.28 -12.10
N ILE A 10 -21.98 17.00 -13.14
CA ILE A 10 -21.33 16.96 -14.45
C ILE A 10 -19.88 17.30 -14.16
N ARG A 11 -18.98 16.34 -14.40
CA ARG A 11 -17.54 16.51 -14.30
C ARG A 11 -17.16 17.61 -15.30
N ASN A 12 -17.09 18.87 -14.84
CA ASN A 12 -16.70 20.04 -15.63
C ASN A 12 -15.19 20.04 -15.89
N TYR A 13 -14.66 18.98 -16.49
CA TYR A 13 -13.29 18.95 -16.96
C TYR A 13 -13.28 18.34 -18.36
N SER A 14 -12.47 18.92 -19.26
CA SER A 14 -12.29 18.40 -20.60
C SER A 14 -11.68 16.99 -20.56
N GLU A 15 -11.90 16.18 -21.59
CA GLU A 15 -11.28 14.86 -21.72
C GLU A 15 -9.74 14.93 -21.58
N ASP A 16 -9.12 16.02 -22.06
CA ASP A 16 -7.69 16.28 -21.89
C ASP A 16 -7.30 16.45 -20.40
N VAL A 17 -8.12 17.15 -19.62
CA VAL A 17 -7.89 17.32 -18.17
C VAL A 17 -8.12 15.99 -17.44
N ALA A 18 -9.13 15.21 -17.83
CA ALA A 18 -9.35 13.86 -17.29
C ALA A 18 -8.13 12.95 -17.55
N ALA A 19 -7.63 12.92 -18.78
CA ALA A 19 -6.45 12.14 -19.16
C ALA A 19 -5.18 12.59 -18.42
N LYS A 20 -5.03 13.88 -18.14
CA LYS A 20 -3.94 14.40 -17.30
C LYS A 20 -4.05 13.90 -15.86
N ILE A 21 -5.24 13.88 -15.28
CA ILE A 21 -5.47 13.36 -13.92
C ILE A 21 -5.14 11.87 -13.85
N ASP A 22 -5.64 11.07 -14.78
CA ASP A 22 -5.40 9.61 -14.77
C ASP A 22 -3.92 9.26 -14.93
N ARG A 23 -3.19 10.01 -15.76
CA ARG A 23 -1.72 9.87 -15.89
C ARG A 23 -1.01 10.16 -14.57
N GLU A 24 -1.41 11.22 -13.88
CA GLU A 24 -0.78 11.59 -12.62
C GLU A 24 -1.10 10.60 -11.49
N MET A 25 -2.34 10.09 -11.44
CA MET A 25 -2.70 9.02 -10.53
C MET A 25 -1.86 7.76 -10.76
N ARG A 26 -1.71 7.34 -12.02
CA ARG A 26 -0.86 6.19 -12.36
C ARG A 26 0.58 6.43 -11.94
N ARG A 27 1.15 7.61 -12.21
CA ARG A 27 2.50 7.98 -11.78
C ARG A 27 2.68 7.88 -10.27
N ILE A 28 1.70 8.32 -9.48
CA ILE A 28 1.75 8.23 -8.01
C ILE A 28 1.75 6.77 -7.56
N ILE A 29 0.87 5.94 -8.12
CA ILE A 29 0.76 4.52 -7.78
C ILE A 29 2.06 3.78 -8.13
N ASP A 30 2.57 3.98 -9.34
CA ASP A 30 3.80 3.32 -9.81
C ASP A 30 5.00 3.72 -8.93
N ASN A 31 5.10 5.00 -8.56
CA ASN A 31 6.15 5.47 -7.64
C ASN A 31 6.02 4.85 -6.25
N ALA A 32 4.81 4.75 -5.70
CA ALA A 32 4.58 4.13 -4.40
C ALA A 32 4.91 2.63 -4.42
N TYR A 33 4.54 1.94 -5.50
CA TYR A 33 4.85 0.53 -5.72
C TYR A 33 6.36 0.30 -5.76
N ASN A 34 7.07 1.00 -6.65
CA ASN A 34 8.52 0.87 -6.80
C ASN A 34 9.27 1.21 -5.50
N LYS A 35 8.81 2.24 -4.78
CA LYS A 35 9.38 2.60 -3.47
C LYS A 35 9.20 1.48 -2.45
N THR A 36 8.02 0.86 -2.43
CA THR A 36 7.70 -0.24 -1.51
C THR A 36 8.52 -1.48 -1.85
N GLU A 37 8.59 -1.85 -3.14
CA GLU A 37 9.39 -2.98 -3.61
C GLU A 37 10.87 -2.80 -3.24
N LYS A 38 11.42 -1.59 -3.45
CA LYS A 38 12.79 -1.26 -3.04
C LYS A 38 12.98 -1.37 -1.54
N LEU A 39 12.07 -0.82 -0.73
CA LEU A 39 12.12 -0.91 0.73
C LEU A 39 12.12 -2.37 1.22
N LEU A 40 11.24 -3.20 0.65
CA LEU A 40 11.15 -4.63 0.97
C LEU A 40 12.41 -5.37 0.56
N SER A 41 12.94 -5.10 -0.64
CA SER A 41 14.15 -5.72 -1.17
C SER A 41 15.39 -5.35 -0.32
N GLU A 42 15.51 -4.09 0.10
CA GLU A 42 16.60 -3.64 0.99
C GLU A 42 16.51 -4.27 2.40
N ASN A 43 15.31 -4.69 2.83
CA ASN A 43 15.07 -5.28 4.14
C ASN A 43 14.64 -6.75 4.03
N ILE A 44 15.06 -7.45 2.98
CA ILE A 44 14.58 -8.80 2.65
C ILE A 44 14.83 -9.81 3.78
N GLU A 45 15.96 -9.68 4.48
CA GLU A 45 16.29 -10.52 5.64
C GLU A 45 15.29 -10.37 6.79
N LYS A 46 14.84 -9.14 7.06
CA LYS A 46 13.81 -8.88 8.09
C LYS A 46 12.47 -9.47 7.68
N LEU A 47 12.11 -9.34 6.40
CA LEU A 47 10.89 -9.92 5.84
C LEU A 47 10.91 -11.45 5.98
N HIS A 48 12.00 -12.10 5.60
CA HIS A 48 12.15 -13.54 5.70
C HIS A 48 12.07 -14.04 7.15
N ARG A 49 12.68 -13.33 8.10
CA ARG A 49 12.60 -13.70 9.51
C ARG A 49 11.17 -13.66 10.04
N VAL A 50 10.43 -12.59 9.74
CA VAL A 50 9.01 -12.48 10.14
C VAL A 50 8.17 -13.55 9.46
N ALA A 51 8.39 -13.81 8.17
CA ALA A 51 7.69 -14.85 7.43
C ALA A 51 7.95 -16.24 8.01
N GLN A 52 9.19 -16.56 8.38
CA GLN A 52 9.53 -17.84 9.01
C GLN A 52 8.83 -18.00 10.36
N ALA A 53 8.85 -16.96 11.21
CA ALA A 53 8.14 -17.01 12.49
C ALA A 53 6.62 -17.19 12.31
N LEU A 54 6.03 -16.57 11.28
CA LEU A 54 4.62 -16.77 10.94
C LEU A 54 4.32 -18.19 10.42
N LEU A 55 5.25 -18.82 9.71
CA LEU A 55 5.11 -20.22 9.30
C LEU A 55 5.14 -21.18 10.49
N GLU A 56 5.90 -20.85 11.54
CA GLU A 56 6.03 -21.68 12.74
C GLU A 56 4.88 -21.47 13.74
N LYS A 57 4.48 -20.22 14.00
CA LYS A 57 3.49 -19.86 15.04
C LYS A 57 2.09 -19.56 14.50
N GLU A 58 1.89 -19.51 13.18
CA GLU A 58 0.65 -19.12 12.45
C GLU A 58 0.15 -17.69 12.70
N THR A 59 0.42 -17.12 13.87
CA THR A 59 0.09 -15.75 14.27
C THR A 59 1.15 -15.26 15.24
N ILE A 60 1.56 -14.00 15.08
CA ILE A 60 2.46 -13.31 16.00
C ILE A 60 1.79 -12.04 16.51
N THR A 61 2.08 -11.66 17.74
CA THR A 61 1.64 -10.38 18.31
C THR A 61 2.51 -9.22 17.82
N GLY A 62 2.02 -7.99 17.94
CA GLY A 62 2.79 -6.80 17.54
C GLY A 62 4.15 -6.67 18.27
N LYS A 63 4.23 -7.09 19.53
CA LYS A 63 5.48 -7.10 20.30
C LYS A 63 6.47 -8.12 19.75
N GLU A 64 5.99 -9.30 19.40
CA GLU A 64 6.82 -10.35 18.79
C GLU A 64 7.32 -9.93 17.41
N PHE A 65 6.49 -9.23 16.63
CA PHE A 65 6.91 -8.64 15.37
C PHE A 65 8.05 -7.63 15.54
N GLU A 66 7.95 -6.69 16.48
CA GLU A 66 9.01 -5.70 16.73
C GLU A 66 10.33 -6.38 17.10
N ILE A 67 10.29 -7.39 17.97
CA ILE A 67 11.47 -8.18 18.35
C ILE A 67 12.11 -8.83 17.12
N LEU A 68 11.32 -9.49 16.27
CA LEU A 68 11.82 -10.11 15.04
C LEU A 68 12.38 -9.08 14.05
N PHE A 69 11.72 -7.94 13.92
CA PHE A 69 12.09 -6.86 13.02
C PHE A 69 13.45 -6.24 13.39
N ASP A 70 13.75 -6.13 14.68
CA ASP A 70 14.98 -5.54 15.21
C ASP A 70 16.20 -6.48 15.25
N GLY A 71 16.04 -7.77 14.95
CA GLY A 71 17.15 -8.73 15.07
C GLY A 71 16.95 -9.83 16.11
N GLY A 72 15.93 -9.71 16.94
CA GLY A 72 15.66 -10.63 18.03
C GLY A 72 15.11 -11.97 17.56
N SER A 73 15.18 -12.95 18.47
CA SER A 73 14.56 -14.26 18.31
C SER A 73 13.48 -14.42 19.36
N ILE A 74 12.30 -14.89 18.93
CA ILE A 74 11.22 -15.27 19.84
C ILE A 74 11.24 -16.79 19.94
N SER A 75 11.65 -17.30 21.10
CA SER A 75 11.50 -18.73 21.45
C SER A 75 10.06 -19.10 21.75
#